data_AF-A0A7X7PID0-F1
#
_entry.id   AF-A0A7X7PID0-F1
#
_cell.length_a   1.000
_cell.length_b   1.000
_cell.length_c   1.000
_cell.angle_alpha   90.00
_cell.angle_beta   90.00
_cell.angle_gamma   90.00
#
_symmetry.space_group_name_H-M   'P 1'
#
loop_
_entity.id
_entity.type
_entity.pdbx_description
1 polymer ?
#
loop_
_entity_poly.entity_id
_entity_poly.type
_entity_poly.pdbx_seq_one_letter_code
_entity_poly.pdbx_strand_id
1 'polypeptide(L)'
;MKNPFSSNDLPDSIKRRIELAVAVAQERLLATHVRHALDLIQIVGDQVPFENALAIYTRLLRLSEDESRVITTRALATLGEQAGEGEIWPELSAEPAEQREPRRSFMNLMRSRLRGRVNDDLRRQVELAAARTEVAILNTHVENALQFVELLENELPYIEAVEMYLDALQVRDSIAEVTAYMALARLADEHLPTPATPVEAPQIQAVPQRR
;
A
#
# COMPACT_ATOMS: atom_id res chain seq x y z
N MET A 1 8.46 -15.36 -35.67
CA MET A 1 8.62 -13.93 -36.04
C MET A 1 9.29 -13.25 -34.85
N LYS A 2 10.42 -12.54 -35.03
CA LYS A 2 11.00 -11.73 -33.95
C LYS A 2 10.08 -10.53 -33.71
N ASN A 3 9.72 -10.25 -32.46
CA ASN A 3 8.95 -9.04 -32.11
C ASN A 3 9.84 -7.83 -32.44
N PRO A 4 9.41 -6.88 -33.30
CA PRO A 4 10.20 -5.69 -33.63
C PRO A 4 10.47 -4.77 -32.43
N PHE A 5 9.86 -5.03 -31.27
CA PHE A 5 9.95 -4.26 -30.03
C PHE A 5 10.57 -5.05 -28.87
N SER A 6 11.57 -5.89 -29.15
CA SER A 6 12.26 -6.65 -28.10
C SER A 6 12.99 -5.71 -27.14
N SER A 7 12.70 -5.75 -25.83
CA SER A 7 13.33 -4.90 -24.80
C SER A 7 14.86 -4.91 -24.81
N ASN A 8 15.46 -5.99 -25.33
CA ASN A 8 16.91 -6.14 -25.48
C ASN A 8 17.55 -5.13 -26.46
N ASP A 9 16.78 -4.58 -27.41
CA ASP A 9 17.28 -3.69 -28.47
C ASP A 9 17.16 -2.19 -28.13
N LEU A 10 16.76 -1.85 -26.89
CA LEU A 10 16.63 -0.44 -26.48
C LEU A 10 17.97 0.31 -26.49
N PRO A 11 17.99 1.60 -26.90
CA PRO A 11 19.17 2.44 -26.84
C PRO A 11 19.74 2.58 -25.41
N ASP A 12 21.06 2.70 -25.27
CA ASP A 12 21.72 2.81 -23.96
C ASP A 12 21.22 4.01 -23.14
N SER A 13 20.85 5.11 -23.80
CA SER A 13 20.25 6.28 -23.14
C SER A 13 18.89 5.95 -22.50
N ILE A 14 18.07 5.13 -23.16
CA ILE A 14 16.79 4.67 -22.65
C ILE A 14 17.00 3.69 -21.49
N LYS A 15 17.94 2.75 -21.61
CA LYS A 15 18.30 1.83 -20.52
C LYS A 15 18.69 2.57 -19.24
N ARG A 16 19.52 3.62 -19.33
CA ARG A 16 19.86 4.46 -18.17
C ARG A 16 18.65 5.21 -17.60
N ARG A 17 17.74 5.69 -18.44
CA ARG A 17 16.51 6.33 -17.95
C ARG A 17 15.59 5.33 -17.25
N ILE A 18 15.52 4.10 -17.73
CA ILE A 18 14.81 3.00 -17.06
C ILE A 18 15.42 2.74 -15.69
N GLU A 19 16.75 2.61 -15.57
CA GLU A 19 17.42 2.42 -14.28
C GLU A 19 17.06 3.52 -13.27
N LEU A 20 17.06 4.78 -13.71
CA LEU A 20 16.63 5.90 -12.88
C LEU A 20 15.14 5.82 -12.52
N ALA A 21 14.28 5.46 -13.46
CA ALA A 21 12.85 5.32 -13.23
C ALA A 21 12.54 4.17 -12.26
N VAL A 22 13.26 3.05 -12.32
CA VAL A 22 13.19 1.96 -11.34
C VAL A 22 13.57 2.48 -9.96
N ALA A 23 14.68 3.19 -9.83
CA ALA A 23 15.12 3.74 -8.55
C ALA A 23 14.08 4.72 -7.96
N VAL A 24 13.49 5.58 -8.80
CA VAL A 24 12.41 6.50 -8.40
C VAL A 24 11.16 5.73 -7.95
N ALA A 25 10.77 4.67 -8.68
CA ALA A 25 9.63 3.85 -8.33
C ALA A 25 9.83 3.14 -6.98
N GLN A 26 11.01 2.55 -6.76
CA GLN A 26 11.40 1.94 -5.49
C GLN A 26 11.33 2.95 -4.34
N GLU A 27 11.86 4.14 -4.53
CA GLU A 27 11.84 5.21 -3.53
C GLU A 27 10.39 5.66 -3.21
N ARG A 28 9.51 5.78 -4.21
CA ARG A 28 8.10 6.14 -3.99
C ARG A 28 7.32 5.05 -3.27
N LEU A 29 7.57 3.78 -3.58
CA LEU A 29 6.97 2.65 -2.86
C LEU A 29 7.42 2.66 -1.39
N LEU A 30 8.71 2.86 -1.16
CA LEU A 30 9.28 2.97 0.17
C LEU A 30 8.71 4.17 0.95
N ALA A 31 8.61 5.34 0.33
CA ALA A 31 8.00 6.53 0.93
C ALA A 31 6.52 6.28 1.28
N THR A 32 5.79 5.57 0.43
CA THR A 32 4.40 5.15 0.71
C THR A 32 4.34 4.24 1.92
N HIS A 33 5.23 3.25 2.02
CA HIS A 33 5.30 2.40 3.21
C HIS A 33 5.62 3.18 4.48
N VAL A 34 6.59 4.09 4.44
CA VAL A 34 7.00 4.88 5.62
C VAL A 34 5.84 5.76 6.09
N ARG A 35 5.17 6.48 5.17
CA ARG A 35 3.99 7.28 5.51
C ARG A 35 2.90 6.44 6.19
N HIS A 36 2.61 5.27 5.64
CA HIS A 36 1.55 4.41 6.20
C HIS A 36 1.95 3.72 7.51
N ALA A 37 3.23 3.43 7.71
CA ALA A 37 3.73 2.96 9.00
C ALA A 37 3.57 4.03 10.09
N LEU A 38 3.88 5.29 9.77
CA LEU A 38 3.66 6.44 10.66
C LEU A 38 2.18 6.67 10.95
N ASP A 39 1.32 6.59 9.93
CA ASP A 39 -0.14 6.66 10.10
C ASP A 39 -0.63 5.55 11.05
N LEU A 40 -0.12 4.33 10.92
CA LEU A 40 -0.48 3.23 11.83
C LEU A 40 -0.06 3.53 13.27
N ILE A 41 1.15 4.05 13.48
CA ILE A 41 1.62 4.46 14.81
C ILE A 41 0.67 5.51 15.42
N GLN A 42 0.21 6.47 14.63
CA GLN A 42 -0.77 7.47 15.08
C GLN A 42 -2.15 6.85 15.37
N ILE A 43 -2.62 5.92 14.54
CA ILE A 43 -3.92 5.24 14.71
C ILE A 43 -3.95 4.45 16.02
N VAL A 44 -2.89 3.70 16.32
CA VAL A 44 -2.83 2.88 17.55
C VAL A 44 -2.54 3.74 18.78
N GLY A 45 -1.84 4.87 18.61
CA GLY A 45 -1.57 5.84 19.65
C GLY A 45 -0.86 5.23 20.86
N ASP A 46 -1.28 5.65 22.05
CA ASP A 46 -0.78 5.19 23.35
C ASP A 46 -1.18 3.75 23.71
N GLN A 47 -2.06 3.12 22.92
CA GLN A 47 -2.51 1.74 23.18
C GLN A 47 -1.46 0.71 22.80
N VAL A 48 -0.53 1.05 21.89
CA VAL A 48 0.50 0.15 21.38
C VAL A 48 1.82 0.91 21.22
N PRO A 49 2.92 0.48 21.87
CA PRO A 49 4.24 1.06 21.64
C PRO A 49 4.62 1.06 20.15
N PHE A 50 5.30 2.10 19.67
CA PHE A 50 5.57 2.26 18.24
C PHE A 50 6.39 1.10 17.66
N GLU A 51 7.30 0.48 18.43
CA GLU A 51 8.06 -0.70 18.00
C GLU A 51 7.13 -1.88 17.72
N ASN A 52 6.11 -2.06 18.56
CA ASN A 52 5.11 -3.09 18.37
C ASN A 52 4.19 -2.76 17.19
N ALA A 53 3.86 -1.48 16.97
CA ALA A 53 3.10 -1.03 15.80
C ALA A 53 3.86 -1.35 14.49
N LEU A 54 5.17 -1.08 14.45
CA LEU A 54 6.04 -1.43 13.32
C LEU A 54 6.16 -2.94 13.12
N ALA A 55 6.29 -3.72 14.20
CA ALA A 55 6.28 -5.18 14.10
C ALA A 55 4.95 -5.74 13.58
N ILE A 56 3.82 -5.15 13.98
CA ILE A 56 2.49 -5.47 13.45
C ILE A 56 2.43 -5.13 11.96
N TYR A 57 2.90 -3.95 11.55
CA TYR A 57 2.93 -3.50 10.17
C TYR A 57 3.69 -4.48 9.26
N THR A 58 4.93 -4.80 9.62
CA THR A 58 5.79 -5.75 8.89
C THR A 58 5.11 -7.10 8.71
N ARG A 59 4.50 -7.62 9.79
CA ARG A 59 3.83 -8.92 9.75
C ARG A 59 2.58 -8.92 8.89
N LEU A 60 1.76 -7.86 8.97
CA LEU A 60 0.51 -7.77 8.22
C LEU A 60 0.75 -7.66 6.72
N LEU A 61 1.73 -6.84 6.31
CA LEU A 61 2.06 -6.65 4.89
C LEU A 61 3.06 -7.68 4.36
N ARG A 62 3.49 -8.63 5.21
CA ARG A 62 4.41 -9.73 4.85
C ARG A 62 5.70 -9.21 4.20
N LEU A 63 6.24 -8.12 4.72
CA LEU A 63 7.45 -7.49 4.20
C LEU A 63 8.66 -8.41 4.38
N SER A 64 9.59 -8.35 3.43
CA SER A 64 10.90 -8.98 3.59
C SER A 64 11.69 -8.35 4.74
N GLU A 65 12.75 -9.04 5.19
CA GLU A 65 13.61 -8.51 6.26
C GLU A 65 14.26 -7.18 5.85
N ASP A 66 14.71 -7.08 4.61
CA ASP A 66 15.37 -5.87 4.10
C ASP A 66 14.39 -4.69 3.98
N GLU A 67 13.20 -4.91 3.42
CA GLU A 67 12.14 -3.88 3.38
C GLU A 67 11.78 -3.42 4.80
N SER A 68 11.54 -4.36 5.71
CA SER A 68 11.22 -4.06 7.10
C SER A 68 12.30 -3.22 7.76
N ARG A 69 13.59 -3.55 7.55
CA ARG A 69 14.72 -2.81 8.11
C ARG A 69 14.76 -1.37 7.62
N VAL A 70 14.61 -1.17 6.30
CA VAL A 70 14.68 0.17 5.70
C VAL A 70 13.47 1.02 6.09
N ILE A 71 12.26 0.46 6.05
CA ILE A 71 11.02 1.15 6.46
C ILE A 71 11.09 1.53 7.94
N THR A 72 11.48 0.60 8.81
CA THR A 72 11.64 0.87 10.25
C THR A 72 12.64 1.99 10.46
N THR A 73 13.84 1.90 9.88
CA THR A 73 14.88 2.93 10.04
C THR A 73 14.38 4.31 9.63
N ARG A 74 13.71 4.41 8.49
CA ARG A 74 13.19 5.69 7.99
C ARG A 74 12.04 6.22 8.83
N ALA A 75 11.10 5.38 9.24
CA ALA A 75 10.01 5.79 10.12
C ALA A 75 10.55 6.33 11.46
N LEU A 76 11.53 5.64 12.05
CA LEU A 76 12.17 6.09 13.29
C LEU A 76 12.97 7.39 13.10
N ALA A 77 13.66 7.54 11.98
CA ALA A 77 14.35 8.79 11.65
C ALA A 77 13.36 9.96 11.55
N THR A 78 12.25 9.78 10.84
CA THR A 78 11.19 10.79 10.73
C THR A 78 10.58 11.15 12.09
N LEU A 79 10.29 10.15 12.94
CA LEU A 79 9.81 10.41 14.30
C LEU A 79 10.84 11.17 15.15
N GLY A 80 12.13 10.83 15.01
CA GLY A 80 13.21 11.50 15.73
C GLY A 80 13.39 12.96 15.31
N GLU A 81 13.27 13.25 14.01
CA GLU A 81 13.32 14.61 13.47
C GLU A 81 12.13 15.45 13.99
N GLN A 82 10.91 14.91 13.94
CA GLN A 82 9.70 15.58 14.44
C GLN A 82 9.75 15.84 15.96
N ALA A 83 10.28 14.89 16.74
CA ALA A 83 10.44 15.05 18.19
C ALA A 83 11.43 16.16 18.57
N GLY A 84 12.45 16.41 17.74
CA GLY A 84 13.38 17.54 17.91
C GLY A 84 12.73 18.91 17.69
N GLU A 85 11.60 18.96 16.99
CA GLU A 85 10.90 20.18 16.59
C GLU A 85 9.75 20.60 17.53
N GLY A 86 9.52 19.85 18.63
CA GLY A 86 8.68 20.29 19.75
C GLY A 86 7.25 19.72 19.81
N GLU A 87 6.94 18.66 19.08
CA GLU A 87 5.66 17.94 19.22
C GLU A 87 5.64 16.99 20.42
N ILE A 88 4.55 17.05 21.19
CA ILE A 88 4.32 16.29 22.42
C ILE A 88 4.05 14.81 22.07
N TRP A 89 4.83 13.93 22.68
CA TRP A 89 4.76 12.47 22.50
C TRP A 89 3.57 11.83 23.27
N PRO A 90 2.83 10.83 22.72
CA PRO A 90 1.99 9.92 23.50
C PRO A 90 2.87 8.87 24.22
N GLU A 91 3.34 9.23 25.41
CA GLU A 91 4.20 8.49 26.36
C GLU A 91 4.99 7.23 25.89
N LEU A 92 6.32 7.35 25.80
CA LEU A 92 7.32 6.28 25.67
C LEU A 92 7.40 5.38 26.93
N SER A 93 6.45 5.49 27.86
CA SER A 93 6.48 4.83 29.16
C SER A 93 5.43 3.72 29.25
N ALA A 94 5.67 2.62 28.53
CA ALA A 94 5.17 1.33 28.98
C ALA A 94 6.15 0.75 30.01
N GLU A 95 6.08 1.24 31.26
CA GLU A 95 6.67 0.51 32.38
C GLU A 95 6.04 -0.90 32.42
N PRO A 96 6.84 -1.98 32.60
CA PRO A 96 6.29 -3.32 32.74
C PRO A 96 5.39 -3.32 33.99
N ALA A 97 4.09 -3.54 33.79
CA ALA A 97 3.10 -3.44 34.86
C ALA A 97 3.45 -4.38 36.02
N GLU A 98 4.02 -3.81 37.10
CA GLU A 98 4.22 -4.49 38.36
C GLU A 98 2.87 -4.93 38.95
N GLN A 99 2.86 -6.17 39.42
CA GLN A 99 1.73 -6.86 40.00
C GLN A 99 1.23 -6.12 41.24
N ARG A 100 0.03 -5.54 41.17
CA ARG A 100 -0.76 -5.16 42.35
C ARG A 100 -2.05 -5.99 42.40
N GLU A 101 -2.10 -6.82 43.44
CA GLU A 101 -3.18 -7.74 43.83
C GLU A 101 -4.54 -7.05 44.07
N PRO A 102 -5.66 -7.81 43.99
CA PRO A 102 -6.94 -7.28 43.53
C PRO A 102 -7.93 -7.02 44.65
N ARG A 103 -8.65 -5.90 44.54
CA ARG A 103 -9.99 -5.74 45.12
C ARG A 103 -10.95 -5.26 44.04
N ARG A 104 -11.99 -6.09 43.77
CA ARG A 104 -13.34 -5.80 43.21
C ARG A 104 -13.67 -6.46 41.85
N SER A 105 -14.39 -7.58 41.95
CA SER A 105 -14.85 -8.47 40.86
C SER A 105 -15.82 -7.84 39.84
N PHE A 106 -16.64 -6.85 40.23
CA PHE A 106 -17.62 -6.26 39.32
C PHE A 106 -17.04 -5.20 38.36
N MET A 107 -16.04 -4.43 38.82
CA MET A 107 -15.33 -3.44 38.00
C MET A 107 -14.39 -4.11 36.99
N ASN A 108 -13.86 -5.29 37.33
CA ASN A 108 -13.01 -6.07 36.44
C ASN A 108 -13.80 -6.70 35.28
N LEU A 109 -15.08 -7.05 35.46
CA LEU A 109 -15.92 -7.57 34.38
C LEU A 109 -16.36 -6.47 33.40
N MET A 110 -16.63 -5.25 33.91
CA MET A 110 -16.84 -4.09 33.04
C MET A 110 -15.54 -3.67 32.35
N ARG A 111 -14.41 -3.62 33.08
CA ARG A 111 -13.09 -3.33 32.50
C ARG A 111 -12.65 -4.39 31.50
N SER A 112 -12.92 -5.68 31.71
CA SER A 112 -12.56 -6.73 30.76
C SER A 112 -13.43 -6.68 29.51
N ARG A 113 -14.72 -6.33 29.63
CA ARG A 113 -15.59 -6.10 28.46
C ARG A 113 -15.24 -4.82 27.71
N LEU A 114 -14.91 -3.74 28.42
CA LEU A 114 -14.43 -2.50 27.81
C LEU A 114 -13.07 -2.72 27.15
N ARG A 115 -12.13 -3.40 27.82
CA ARG A 115 -10.83 -3.78 27.25
C ARG A 115 -10.97 -4.76 26.08
N GLY A 116 -11.96 -5.66 26.12
CA GLY A 116 -12.31 -6.54 25.01
C GLY A 116 -12.80 -5.75 23.79
N ARG A 117 -13.76 -4.83 23.99
CA ARG A 117 -14.25 -3.95 22.91
C ARG A 117 -13.19 -3.01 22.37
N VAL A 118 -12.37 -2.41 23.23
CA VAL A 118 -11.23 -1.57 22.83
C VAL A 118 -10.23 -2.39 21.99
N ASN A 119 -9.99 -3.65 22.35
CA ASN A 119 -9.13 -4.54 21.57
C ASN A 119 -9.77 -4.94 20.22
N ASP A 120 -11.09 -5.16 20.18
CA ASP A 120 -11.82 -5.44 18.94
C ASP A 120 -11.82 -4.22 18.00
N ASP A 121 -12.01 -3.01 18.53
CA ASP A 121 -11.98 -1.76 17.77
C ASP A 121 -10.56 -1.47 17.28
N LEU A 122 -9.55 -1.64 18.13
CA LEU A 122 -8.14 -1.49 17.75
C LEU A 122 -7.74 -2.50 16.66
N ARG A 123 -8.11 -3.78 16.81
CA ARG A 123 -7.88 -4.80 15.78
C ARG A 123 -8.53 -4.39 14.46
N ARG A 124 -9.79 -3.94 14.49
CA ARG A 124 -10.49 -3.45 13.29
C ARG A 124 -9.76 -2.27 12.65
N GLN A 125 -9.31 -1.30 13.44
CA GLN A 125 -8.57 -0.14 12.93
C GLN A 125 -7.26 -0.56 12.27
N VAL A 126 -6.51 -1.47 12.90
CA VAL A 126 -5.27 -2.03 12.36
C VAL A 126 -5.53 -2.76 11.03
N GLU A 127 -6.59 -3.58 10.96
CA GLU A 127 -6.97 -4.28 9.73
C GLU A 127 -7.33 -3.31 8.59
N LEU A 128 -8.12 -2.27 8.89
CA LEU A 128 -8.48 -1.25 7.90
C LEU A 128 -7.28 -0.41 7.47
N ALA A 129 -6.36 -0.10 8.39
CA ALA A 129 -5.12 0.61 8.09
C ALA A 129 -4.22 -0.22 7.16
N ALA A 130 -4.10 -1.53 7.42
CA ALA A 130 -3.37 -2.45 6.54
C ALA A 130 -4.01 -2.51 5.15
N ALA A 131 -5.33 -2.66 5.06
CA ALA A 131 -6.05 -2.66 3.77
C ALA A 131 -5.88 -1.33 3.00
N ARG A 132 -5.97 -0.19 3.69
CA ARG A 132 -5.69 1.13 3.09
C ARG A 132 -4.26 1.22 2.56
N THR A 133 -3.32 0.57 3.23
CA THR A 133 -1.90 0.56 2.83
C THR A 133 -1.68 -0.29 1.59
N GLU A 134 -2.25 -1.49 1.52
CA GLU A 134 -2.23 -2.33 0.32
C GLU A 134 -2.77 -1.60 -0.92
N VAL A 135 -3.89 -0.89 -0.76
CA VAL A 135 -4.46 -0.06 -1.84
C VAL A 135 -3.56 1.11 -2.22
N ALA A 136 -2.91 1.77 -1.25
CA ALA A 136 -1.97 2.84 -1.52
C ALA A 136 -0.74 2.35 -2.31
N ILE A 137 -0.18 1.20 -1.93
CA ILE A 137 0.93 0.55 -2.64
C ILE A 137 0.53 0.20 -4.06
N LEU A 138 -0.66 -0.40 -4.26
CA LEU A 138 -1.20 -0.69 -5.57
C LEU A 138 -1.32 0.57 -6.44
N ASN A 139 -1.87 1.66 -5.90
CA ASN A 139 -1.98 2.92 -6.63
C ASN A 139 -0.59 3.50 -6.99
N THR A 140 0.38 3.41 -6.09
CA THR A 140 1.77 3.80 -6.39
C THR A 140 2.37 2.96 -7.50
N HIS A 141 2.10 1.65 -7.55
CA HIS A 141 2.50 0.82 -8.70
C HIS A 141 1.85 1.29 -10.00
N VAL A 142 0.55 1.57 -9.99
CA VAL A 142 -0.17 2.05 -11.19
C VAL A 142 0.40 3.38 -11.68
N GLU A 143 0.66 4.33 -10.79
CA GLU A 143 1.27 5.62 -11.14
C GLU A 143 2.68 5.48 -11.72
N ASN A 144 3.50 4.58 -11.16
CA ASN A 144 4.83 4.30 -11.69
C ASN A 144 4.78 3.57 -13.04
N ALA A 145 3.83 2.65 -13.23
CA ALA A 145 3.63 1.96 -14.50
C ALA A 145 3.24 2.93 -15.63
N LEU A 146 2.35 3.88 -15.34
CA LEU A 146 2.00 4.94 -16.29
C LEU A 146 3.20 5.83 -16.65
N GLN A 147 4.04 6.18 -15.68
CA GLN A 147 5.27 6.92 -15.97
C GLN A 147 6.28 6.12 -16.79
N PHE A 148 6.30 4.79 -16.66
CA PHE A 148 7.07 3.93 -17.56
C PHE A 148 6.51 3.95 -18.99
N VAL A 149 5.19 3.95 -19.13
CA VAL A 149 4.52 4.10 -20.43
C VAL A 149 4.90 5.43 -21.08
N GLU A 150 4.83 6.54 -20.34
CA GLU A 150 5.28 7.86 -20.84
C GLU A 150 6.77 7.87 -21.19
N LEU A 151 7.61 7.26 -20.35
CA LEU A 151 9.05 7.18 -20.56
C LEU A 151 9.41 6.47 -21.88
N LEU A 152 8.63 5.44 -22.21
CA LEU A 152 8.82 4.52 -23.33
C LEU A 152 7.86 4.81 -24.48
N GLU A 153 7.18 5.95 -24.44
CA GLU A 153 6.32 6.44 -25.51
C GLU A 153 7.18 6.55 -26.78
N ASN A 154 6.81 5.80 -27.83
CA ASN A 154 7.53 5.59 -29.10
C ASN A 154 8.59 4.46 -29.13
N GLU A 155 8.97 3.88 -28.00
CA GLU A 155 9.92 2.75 -27.96
C GLU A 155 9.17 1.42 -27.87
N LEU A 156 8.11 1.34 -27.06
CA LEU A 156 7.34 0.11 -26.82
C LEU A 156 5.82 0.36 -26.84
N PRO A 157 5.02 -0.67 -27.18
CA PRO A 157 3.58 -0.67 -26.93
C PRO A 157 3.26 -0.54 -25.43
N TYR A 158 2.10 0.04 -25.09
CA TYR A 158 1.68 0.26 -23.70
C TYR A 158 1.74 -1.00 -22.82
N ILE A 159 1.28 -2.14 -23.34
CA ILE A 159 1.29 -3.40 -22.58
C ILE A 159 2.72 -3.86 -22.28
N GLU A 160 3.63 -3.77 -23.25
CA GLU A 160 5.03 -4.17 -23.08
C GLU A 160 5.77 -3.22 -22.14
N ALA A 161 5.45 -1.92 -22.15
CA ALA A 161 6.00 -0.94 -21.21
C ALA A 161 5.54 -1.20 -19.76
N VAL A 162 4.26 -1.56 -19.57
CA VAL A 162 3.73 -1.95 -18.25
C VAL A 162 4.35 -3.26 -17.76
N GLU A 163 4.44 -4.28 -18.63
CA GLU A 163 5.11 -5.55 -18.30
C GLU A 163 6.57 -5.32 -17.92
N MET A 164 7.30 -4.48 -18.67
CA MET A 164 8.67 -4.10 -18.34
C MET A 164 8.80 -3.47 -16.96
N TYR A 165 7.87 -2.58 -16.57
CA TYR A 165 7.86 -2.02 -15.22
C TYR A 165 7.68 -3.10 -14.15
N LEU A 166 6.68 -3.98 -14.33
CA LEU A 166 6.34 -5.03 -13.38
C LEU A 166 7.50 -6.01 -13.19
N ASP A 167 8.15 -6.40 -14.30
CA ASP A 167 9.32 -7.27 -14.31
C ASP A 167 10.53 -6.61 -13.64
N ALA A 168 10.80 -5.33 -13.96
CA ALA A 168 11.93 -4.60 -13.41
C ALA A 168 11.86 -4.46 -11.88
N LEU A 169 10.64 -4.36 -11.33
CA LEU A 169 10.40 -4.27 -9.89
C LEU A 169 10.11 -5.63 -9.24
N GLN A 170 10.06 -6.72 -10.02
CA GLN A 170 9.68 -8.07 -9.56
C GLN A 170 8.38 -8.05 -8.74
N VAL A 171 7.38 -7.33 -9.25
CA VAL A 171 6.10 -7.14 -8.55
C VAL A 171 5.40 -8.50 -8.39
N ARG A 172 4.93 -8.79 -7.18
CA ARG A 172 4.19 -10.03 -6.88
C ARG A 172 2.99 -10.20 -7.82
N ASP A 173 2.79 -11.41 -8.36
CA ASP A 173 1.77 -11.73 -9.37
C ASP A 173 0.38 -11.13 -9.09
N SER A 174 -0.12 -11.26 -7.86
CA SER A 174 -1.44 -10.75 -7.46
C SER A 174 -1.57 -9.23 -7.57
N ILE A 175 -0.47 -8.50 -7.36
CA ILE A 175 -0.41 -7.03 -7.50
C ILE A 175 -0.12 -6.67 -8.95
N ALA A 176 0.74 -7.43 -9.63
CA ALA A 176 1.13 -7.20 -11.01
C ALA A 176 -0.07 -7.24 -11.96
N GLU A 177 -0.92 -8.27 -11.86
CA GLU A 177 -2.11 -8.41 -12.70
C GLU A 177 -3.09 -7.23 -12.50
N VAL A 178 -3.40 -6.88 -11.24
CA VAL A 178 -4.31 -5.77 -10.94
C VAL A 178 -3.71 -4.42 -11.39
N THR A 179 -2.41 -4.22 -11.17
CA THR A 179 -1.68 -3.02 -11.62
C THR A 179 -1.77 -2.88 -13.13
N ALA A 180 -1.55 -3.96 -13.88
CA ALA A 180 -1.62 -3.96 -15.33
C ALA A 180 -3.01 -3.54 -15.82
N TYR A 181 -4.07 -4.18 -15.31
CA TYR A 181 -5.43 -3.80 -15.69
C TYR A 181 -5.78 -2.36 -15.32
N MET A 182 -5.39 -1.88 -14.14
CA MET A 182 -5.67 -0.50 -13.72
C MET A 182 -4.90 0.53 -14.55
N ALA A 183 -3.64 0.28 -14.88
CA ALA A 183 -2.85 1.17 -15.74
C ALA A 183 -3.42 1.22 -17.15
N LEU A 184 -3.71 0.06 -17.75
CA LEU A 184 -4.33 -0.02 -19.08
C LEU A 184 -5.73 0.60 -19.11
N ALA A 185 -6.52 0.48 -18.03
CA ALA A 185 -7.82 1.14 -17.93
C ALA A 185 -7.68 2.67 -17.93
N ARG A 186 -6.70 3.24 -17.21
CA ARG A 186 -6.44 4.68 -17.24
C ARG A 186 -5.99 5.18 -18.63
N LEU A 187 -5.10 4.44 -19.29
CA LEU A 187 -4.70 4.73 -20.67
C LEU A 187 -5.90 4.61 -21.64
N ALA A 188 -6.80 3.66 -21.38
CA ALA A 188 -8.02 3.51 -22.17
C ALA A 188 -8.96 4.72 -21.99
N ASP A 189 -9.13 5.22 -20.76
CA ASP A 189 -9.91 6.43 -20.49
C ASP A 189 -9.34 7.67 -21.23
N GLU A 190 -8.03 7.72 -21.45
CA GLU A 190 -7.34 8.82 -22.14
C GLU A 190 -7.37 8.69 -23.67
N HIS A 191 -7.24 7.47 -24.21
CA HIS A 191 -7.01 7.26 -25.65
C HIS A 191 -8.18 6.62 -26.40
N LEU A 192 -9.08 5.91 -25.73
CA LEU A 192 -10.24 5.34 -26.42
C LEU A 192 -11.29 6.41 -26.66
N PRO A 193 -11.98 6.36 -27.81
CA PRO A 193 -13.10 7.25 -28.04
C PRO A 193 -14.22 6.99 -27.02
N THR A 194 -14.74 8.05 -26.41
CA THR A 194 -15.93 7.95 -25.56
C THR A 194 -17.08 7.35 -26.39
N PRO A 195 -17.73 6.26 -25.95
CA PRO A 195 -18.85 5.69 -26.67
C PRO A 195 -19.95 6.74 -26.84
N ALA A 196 -20.37 6.99 -28.09
CA ALA A 196 -21.35 8.04 -28.42
C ALA A 196 -22.75 7.83 -27.81
N THR A 197 -23.01 6.64 -27.26
CA THR A 197 -24.26 6.33 -26.56
C THR A 197 -24.00 5.20 -25.55
N PRO A 198 -24.43 5.32 -24.28
CA PRO A 198 -24.52 4.17 -23.40
C PRO A 198 -25.45 3.15 -24.05
N VAL A 199 -24.97 1.93 -24.28
CA VAL A 199 -25.84 0.81 -24.65
C VAL A 199 -26.80 0.63 -23.48
N GLU A 200 -28.07 0.98 -23.67
CA GLU A 200 -29.11 0.79 -22.66
C GLU A 200 -29.13 -0.71 -22.34
N ALA A 201 -28.75 -1.06 -21.09
CA ALA A 201 -28.67 -2.45 -20.70
C ALA A 201 -30.03 -3.12 -20.96
N PRO A 202 -30.08 -4.30 -21.60
CA PRO A 202 -31.35 -4.94 -21.91
C PRO A 202 -32.14 -5.11 -20.61
N GLN A 203 -33.33 -4.52 -20.56
CA GLN A 203 -34.23 -4.67 -19.41
C GLN A 203 -34.54 -6.16 -19.26
N ILE A 204 -33.93 -6.80 -18.26
CA ILE A 204 -34.20 -8.19 -17.92
C ILE A 204 -35.66 -8.24 -17.49
N GLN A 205 -36.56 -8.65 -18.39
CA GLN A 205 -37.97 -8.84 -18.07
C GLN A 205 -38.05 -9.89 -16.95
N ALA A 206 -38.57 -9.46 -15.79
CA ALA A 206 -38.82 -10.34 -14.67
C ALA A 206 -39.72 -11.50 -15.13
N VAL A 207 -39.20 -12.72 -15.05
CA VAL A 207 -39.97 -13.94 -15.32
C VAL A 207 -41.12 -13.98 -14.30
N PRO A 208 -42.39 -14.03 -14.74
CA PRO A 208 -43.52 -14.07 -13.81
C PRO A 208 -43.47 -15.37 -13.01
N GLN A 209 -43.37 -15.22 -11.69
CA GLN A 209 -43.51 -16.30 -10.72
C GLN A 209 -44.92 -16.89 -10.88
N ARG A 210 -45.02 -18.11 -11.41
CA ARG A 210 -46.30 -18.84 -11.44
C ARG A 210 -46.68 -19.18 -9.99
N ARG A 211 -47.87 -18.72 -9.59
CA ARG A 211 -48.53 -19.09 -8.33
C ARG A 211 -48.99 -20.54 -8.35
#